data_AF-A0A3S0DUS3-F1
#
_entry.id   AF-A0A3S0DUS3-F1
#
_cell.length_a   1.000
_cell.length_b   1.000
_cell.length_c   1.000
_cell.angle_alpha   90.00
_cell.angle_beta   90.00
_cell.angle_gamma   90.00
#
_symmetry.space_group_name_H-M   'P 1'
#
loop_
_entity.id
_entity.type
_entity.pdbx_description
1 polymer ?
#
loop_
_entity_poly.entity_id
_entity_poly.type
_entity_poly.pdbx_seq_one_letter_code
_entity_poly.pdbx_strand_id
1 'polypeptide(L)'
;MTDRLSPLTATLDAFAQGRLSIADLANQWRDAARHHQPALPQRYQDVLERVLSQLESAALFTEESCSFSQADMVGALREWLGKALALPKA
;
A
#
# COMPACT_ATOMS: atom_id res chain seq x y z
N MET A 1 18.62 5.46 9.92
CA MET A 1 17.17 5.14 9.96
C MET A 1 16.51 5.95 8.87
N THR A 2 16.06 5.28 7.82
CA THR A 2 15.48 5.92 6.63
C THR A 2 14.00 5.64 6.66
N ASP A 3 13.22 6.65 7.04
CA ASP A 3 11.77 6.51 6.98
C ASP A 3 11.28 6.71 5.54
N ARG A 4 10.85 5.61 4.93
CA ARG A 4 10.17 5.58 3.64
C ARG A 4 8.67 5.33 3.75
N LEU A 5 8.15 4.98 4.93
CA LEU A 5 6.77 4.51 5.08
C LEU A 5 5.82 5.64 5.46
N SER A 6 6.21 6.58 6.35
CA SER A 6 5.33 7.69 6.70
C SER A 6 4.80 8.51 5.50
N PRO A 7 5.60 8.83 4.44
CA PRO A 7 5.09 9.59 3.30
C PRO A 7 4.05 8.82 2.46
N LEU A 8 3.98 7.47 2.57
CA LEU A 8 2.99 6.67 1.83
C LEU A 8 1.55 7.02 2.22
N THR A 9 1.32 7.62 3.39
CA THR A 9 -0.01 8.10 3.79
C THR A 9 -0.60 9.08 2.77
N ALA A 10 0.23 9.94 2.16
CA ALA A 10 -0.22 10.89 1.14
C ALA A 10 -0.60 10.19 -0.18
N THR A 11 0.07 9.08 -0.51
CA THR A 11 -0.25 8.30 -1.71
C THR A 11 -1.62 7.62 -1.62
N LEU A 12 -2.06 7.23 -0.41
CA LEU A 12 -3.41 6.69 -0.19
C LEU A 12 -4.49 7.73 -0.45
N ASP A 13 -4.25 8.96 0.02
CA ASP A 13 -5.16 10.08 -0.21
C ASP A 13 -5.23 10.45 -1.70
N ALA A 14 -4.08 10.51 -2.37
CA ALA A 14 -4.01 10.74 -3.81
C ALA A 14 -4.73 9.64 -4.61
N PHE A 15 -4.58 8.38 -4.23
CA PHE A 15 -5.29 7.25 -4.87
C PHE A 15 -6.80 7.33 -4.62
N ALA A 16 -7.24 7.61 -3.39
CA ALA A 16 -8.66 7.77 -3.05
C ALA A 16 -9.32 8.95 -3.81
N GLN A 17 -8.55 9.98 -4.16
CA GLN A 17 -9.01 11.11 -4.96
C GLN A 17 -8.90 10.87 -6.47
N GLY A 18 -8.49 9.67 -6.91
CA GLY A 18 -8.28 9.33 -8.32
C GLY A 18 -7.10 10.08 -8.97
N ARG A 19 -6.20 10.68 -8.18
CA ARG A 19 -5.01 11.40 -8.66
C ARG A 19 -3.80 10.49 -8.84
N LEU A 20 -3.90 9.23 -8.42
CA LEU A 20 -2.83 8.25 -8.50
C LEU A 20 -3.40 6.94 -9.07
N SER A 21 -2.72 6.36 -10.06
CA SER A 21 -3.08 5.06 -10.62
C SER A 21 -2.69 3.94 -9.66
N ILE A 22 -3.36 2.79 -9.76
CA ILE A 22 -3.04 1.63 -8.90
C ILE A 22 -1.62 1.11 -9.11
N ALA A 23 -1.13 1.14 -10.35
CA ALA A 23 0.22 0.71 -10.69
C ALA A 23 1.27 1.65 -10.07
N ASP A 24 1.06 2.97 -10.15
CA ASP A 24 1.95 3.96 -9.52
C ASP A 24 1.95 3.87 -7.99
N LEU A 25 0.77 3.60 -7.39
CA LEU A 25 0.66 3.33 -5.96
C LEU A 25 1.48 2.08 -5.59
N ALA A 26 1.25 0.96 -6.28
CA ALA A 26 1.95 -0.30 -5.98
C ALA A 26 3.46 -0.19 -6.12
N ASN A 27 3.95 0.47 -7.18
CA ASN A 27 5.38 0.69 -7.38
C ASN A 27 6.01 1.54 -6.27
N GLN A 28 5.37 2.65 -5.87
CA GLN A 28 5.86 3.48 -4.78
C GLN A 28 5.90 2.73 -3.44
N TRP A 29 4.89 1.90 -3.17
CA TRP A 29 4.82 1.11 -1.93
C TRP A 29 5.88 0.00 -1.89
N ARG A 30 6.12 -0.71 -3.00
CA ARG A 30 7.20 -1.69 -3.13
C ARG A 30 8.57 -1.05 -2.93
N ASP A 31 8.82 0.10 -3.57
CA ASP A 31 10.08 0.83 -3.43
C ASP A 31 10.31 1.28 -1.99
N ALA A 32 9.30 1.89 -1.37
CA ALA A 32 9.38 2.36 -0.01
C ALA A 32 9.66 1.22 0.98
N ALA A 33 8.98 0.08 0.83
CA ALA A 33 9.21 -1.08 1.69
C ALA A 33 10.63 -1.65 1.56
N ARG A 34 11.20 -1.66 0.34
CA ARG A 34 12.57 -2.13 0.06
C ARG A 34 13.65 -1.21 0.62
N HIS A 35 13.42 0.10 0.58
CA HIS A 35 14.40 1.11 1.02
C HIS A 35 14.20 1.61 2.46
N HIS A 36 13.14 1.15 3.14
CA HIS A 36 12.87 1.49 4.54
C HIS A 36 13.96 0.91 5.46
N GLN A 37 14.39 1.71 6.45
CA GLN A 37 15.37 1.29 7.46
C GLN A 37 14.92 1.68 8.87
N PRO A 38 14.85 0.73 9.83
CA PRO A 38 15.32 -0.66 9.72
C PRO A 38 14.46 -1.51 8.77
N ALA A 39 15.05 -2.55 8.19
CA ALA A 39 14.37 -3.37 7.20
C ALA A 39 13.09 -4.00 7.79
N LEU A 40 12.01 -4.02 6.99
CA LEU A 40 10.76 -4.66 7.39
C LEU A 40 10.94 -6.18 7.52
N PRO A 41 10.31 -6.83 8.52
CA PRO A 41 10.28 -8.29 8.61
C PRO A 41 9.69 -8.90 7.34
N GLN A 42 10.23 -10.02 6.88
CA GLN A 42 9.83 -10.64 5.60
C GLN A 42 8.33 -10.94 5.51
N ARG A 43 7.68 -11.32 6.63
CA ARG A 43 6.22 -11.51 6.72
C ARG A 43 5.40 -10.26 6.37
N TYR A 44 5.91 -9.06 6.66
CA TYR A 44 5.23 -7.81 6.31
C TYR A 44 5.36 -7.50 4.82
N GLN A 45 6.54 -7.77 4.25
CA GLN A 45 6.79 -7.61 2.83
C GLN A 45 5.92 -8.56 2.00
N ASP A 46 5.76 -9.81 2.46
CA ASP A 46 4.90 -10.82 1.82
C ASP A 46 3.42 -10.41 1.83
N VAL A 47 2.92 -9.96 2.98
CA VAL A 47 1.55 -9.44 3.10
C VAL A 47 1.35 -8.22 2.20
N LEU A 48 2.33 -7.30 2.14
CA LEU A 48 2.25 -6.14 1.27
C LEU A 48 2.13 -6.56 -0.19
N GLU A 49 3.00 -7.44 -0.66
CA GLU A 49 3.00 -7.91 -2.06
C GLU A 49 1.67 -8.60 -2.42
N ARG A 50 1.14 -9.42 -1.51
CA ARG A 50 -0.16 -10.06 -1.69
C ARG A 50 -1.28 -9.03 -1.82
N VAL A 51 -1.30 -8.00 -0.97
CA VAL A 51 -2.30 -6.93 -1.05
C VAL A 51 -2.16 -6.19 -2.38
N LEU A 52 -0.96 -5.71 -2.73
CA LEU A 52 -0.72 -4.97 -3.97
C LEU A 52 -1.11 -5.78 -5.23
N SER A 53 -0.75 -7.06 -5.28
CA SER A 53 -1.10 -7.94 -6.41
C SER A 53 -2.63 -8.13 -6.56
N GLN A 54 -3.35 -8.22 -5.44
CA GLN A 54 -4.81 -8.30 -5.45
C GLN A 54 -5.44 -6.98 -5.93
N LEU A 55 -4.86 -5.83 -5.55
CA LEU A 55 -5.32 -4.51 -5.99
C LEU A 55 -5.13 -4.33 -7.51
N GLU A 56 -3.94 -4.63 -8.01
CA GLU A 56 -3.63 -4.56 -9.44
C GLU A 56 -4.53 -5.49 -10.26
N SER A 57 -4.80 -6.70 -9.76
CA SER A 57 -5.75 -7.62 -10.39
C SER A 57 -7.17 -7.06 -10.38
N ALA A 58 -7.64 -6.54 -9.24
CA ALA A 58 -8.99 -5.98 -9.12
C ALA A 58 -9.22 -4.83 -10.10
N ALA A 59 -8.21 -3.99 -10.35
CA ALA A 59 -8.30 -2.90 -11.33
C ALA A 59 -8.52 -3.39 -12.77
N LEU A 60 -8.00 -4.58 -13.14
CA LEU A 60 -8.17 -5.15 -14.48
C LEU A 60 -9.59 -5.67 -14.75
N PHE A 61 -10.40 -5.93 -13.72
CA PHE A 61 -11.73 -6.53 -13.84
C PHE A 61 -12.89 -5.54 -13.62
N THR A 62 -12.64 -4.23 -13.69
CA THR A 62 -13.60 -3.18 -13.29
C THR A 62 -14.66 -2.82 -14.37
N GLU A 63 -15.39 -3.81 -14.91
CA GLU A 63 -16.56 -3.53 -15.76
C GLU A 63 -17.88 -3.30 -14.98
N GLU A 64 -18.02 -3.71 -13.71
CA GLU A 64 -19.36 -3.71 -13.05
C GLU A 64 -19.45 -3.36 -11.54
N SER A 65 -18.57 -2.56 -10.94
CA SER A 65 -18.75 -2.23 -9.51
C SER A 65 -18.34 -0.81 -9.09
N CYS A 66 -19.22 0.15 -9.38
CA CYS A 66 -19.16 1.52 -8.82
C CYS A 66 -19.43 1.59 -7.30
N SER A 67 -19.61 0.46 -6.59
CA SER A 67 -19.84 0.47 -5.14
C SER A 67 -18.96 -0.51 -4.35
N PHE A 68 -18.20 -1.38 -5.02
CA PHE A 68 -17.23 -2.24 -4.33
C PHE A 68 -15.85 -1.55 -4.25
N SER A 69 -15.69 -0.84 -3.13
CA SER A 69 -14.56 -1.08 -2.22
C SER A 69 -13.20 -0.45 -2.51
N GLN A 70 -13.11 0.63 -3.32
CA GLN A 70 -11.90 1.47 -3.30
C GLN A 70 -11.56 1.93 -1.86
N ALA A 71 -12.58 2.26 -1.06
CA ALA A 71 -12.41 2.61 0.34
C ALA A 71 -11.90 1.44 1.21
N ASP A 72 -12.33 0.22 0.93
CA ASP A 72 -11.87 -1.00 1.63
C ASP A 72 -10.41 -1.32 1.27
N MET A 73 -10.07 -1.21 -0.02
CA MET A 73 -8.71 -1.34 -0.54
C MET A 73 -7.75 -0.35 0.13
N VAL A 74 -8.16 0.93 0.20
CA VAL A 74 -7.42 1.98 0.91
C VAL A 74 -7.36 1.68 2.42
N GLY A 75 -8.44 1.16 3.01
CA GLY A 75 -8.50 0.75 4.40
C GLY A 75 -7.50 -0.34 4.75
N ALA A 76 -7.42 -1.40 3.93
CA ALA A 76 -6.48 -2.50 4.10
C ALA A 76 -5.02 -2.03 4.03
N LEU A 77 -4.69 -1.17 3.06
CA LEU A 77 -3.36 -0.58 2.95
C LEU A 77 -3.03 0.33 4.14
N ARG A 78 -4.00 1.14 4.59
CA ARG A 78 -3.84 2.02 5.76
C ARG A 78 -3.59 1.22 7.03
N GLU A 79 -4.30 0.11 7.22
CA GLU A 79 -4.09 -0.79 8.35
C GLU A 79 -2.70 -1.42 8.31
N TRP A 80 -2.27 -1.93 7.14
CA TRP A 80 -0.92 -2.47 6.97
C TRP A 80 0.14 -1.42 7.30
N LEU A 81 -0.03 -0.18 6.81
CA LEU A 81 0.92 0.91 7.04
C LEU A 81 1.02 1.27 8.53
N GLY A 82 -0.12 1.34 9.22
CA GLY A 82 -0.16 1.57 10.67
C GLY A 82 0.60 0.49 11.44
N LYS A 83 0.39 -0.79 11.08
CA LYS A 83 1.11 -1.92 11.67
C LYS A 83 2.61 -1.87 11.39
N ALA A 84 3.00 -1.53 10.17
CA ALA A 84 4.41 -1.43 9.76
C ALA A 84 5.14 -0.28 10.49
N LEU A 85 4.49 0.87 10.65
CA LEU A 85 5.05 2.02 11.39
C LEU A 85 5.14 1.79 12.90
N ALA A 86 4.27 0.94 13.46
CA ALA A 86 4.29 0.56 14.87
C ALA A 86 5.30 -0.56 15.19
N LEU A 87 5.97 -1.13 14.19
CA LEU A 87 7.00 -2.14 14.42
C LEU A 87 8.14 -1.56 15.27
N PRO A 88 8.66 -2.33 16.23
CA PRO A 88 9.83 -1.91 17.00
C PRO A 88 10.98 -1.68 16.02
N LYS A 89 11.55 -0.48 16.08
CA LYS A 89 12.74 -0.14 15.30
C LYS A 89 13.91 -0.85 15.97
N ALA A 90 14.30 -2.00 15.42
CA ALA A 90 15.44 -2.78 15.87
C ALA A 90 16.74 -1.97 15.78
#